data_AF-A0A8H6IZE4-F1
#
_entry.id   AF-A0A8H6IZE4-F1
#
_cell.length_a   1.000
_cell.length_b   1.000
_cell.length_c   1.000
_cell.angle_alpha   90.00
_cell.angle_beta   90.00
_cell.angle_gamma   90.00
#
_symmetry.space_group_name_H-M   'P 1'
#
loop_
_entity.id
_entity.type
_entity.pdbx_description
1 polymer ?
#
loop_
_entity_poly.entity_id
_entity_poly.type
_entity_poly.pdbx_seq_one_letter_code
_entity_poly.pdbx_strand_id
1 'polypeptide(L)'
;MSTHYRLPRRTAPKLKGRSDGELVGSRGHGLPKPSSARPPPEPHPVECSAGENPENDSQDGDDDYYRLPQARHRPKTIIDWRSELCRFLRLSHEPSDEDILEALEKTEEKLRDAERLKSQFSADPGPSRYQVVYTIGCRLAPAKDHETLYLDTPWPVDSGPYHSHLRGSRAITNLELYLERNQNVSFLVYREYSCCYRTIKWQENSDSQQPDAEE
;
A
#
# COMPACT_ATOMS: atom_id res chain seq x y z
N MET A 1 -49.92 14.12 19.09
CA MET A 1 -48.69 14.75 19.60
C MET A 1 -47.59 14.50 18.56
N SER A 2 -47.29 15.51 17.74
CA SER A 2 -46.41 15.38 16.57
C SER A 2 -45.16 16.22 16.81
N THR A 3 -44.02 15.56 16.99
CA THR A 3 -42.72 16.21 17.28
C THR A 3 -41.95 16.39 15.97
N HIS A 4 -42.00 17.61 15.43
CA HIS A 4 -41.10 18.04 14.37
C HIS A 4 -39.75 18.47 14.98
N TYR A 5 -38.69 17.71 14.71
CA TYR A 5 -37.32 18.13 14.97
C TYR A 5 -36.79 18.92 13.77
N ARG A 6 -36.59 20.24 13.96
CA ARG A 6 -35.80 21.10 13.05
C ARG A 6 -34.34 21.07 13.48
N LEU A 7 -33.44 20.62 12.61
CA LEU A 7 -31.99 20.78 12.79
C LEU A 7 -31.53 22.18 12.33
N PRO A 8 -30.55 22.81 13.01
CA PRO A 8 -30.06 24.13 12.66
C PRO A 8 -29.09 24.10 11.47
N ARG A 9 -29.24 25.06 10.55
CA ARG A 9 -28.31 25.35 9.45
C ARG A 9 -26.97 25.85 10.02
N ARG A 10 -25.88 25.13 9.77
CA ARG A 10 -24.52 25.63 9.95
C ARG A 10 -24.07 26.39 8.70
N THR A 11 -23.67 27.63 8.89
CA THR A 11 -23.05 28.51 7.90
C THR A 11 -21.59 28.12 7.67
N ALA A 12 -21.16 28.09 6.41
CA ALA A 12 -19.78 27.85 6.02
C ALA A 12 -18.93 29.15 6.11
N PRO A 13 -17.66 29.09 6.52
CA PRO A 13 -16.76 30.23 6.42
C PRO A 13 -16.19 30.37 5.01
N LYS A 14 -16.14 31.62 4.55
CA LYS A 14 -15.57 32.12 3.30
C LYS A 14 -14.04 32.06 3.40
N LEU A 15 -13.37 31.30 2.53
CA LEU A 15 -11.93 31.44 2.30
C LEU A 15 -11.71 32.08 0.92
N LYS A 16 -10.91 33.15 0.95
CA LYS A 16 -10.62 34.04 -0.16
C LYS A 16 -9.14 33.87 -0.54
N GLY A 17 -8.92 33.56 -1.81
CA GLY A 17 -7.76 33.95 -2.64
C GLY A 17 -6.37 33.40 -2.28
N ARG A 18 -5.76 32.71 -3.25
CA ARG A 18 -4.55 33.24 -3.92
C ARG A 18 -4.24 32.46 -5.20
N SER A 19 -3.88 33.23 -6.21
CA SER A 19 -3.47 32.85 -7.55
C SER A 19 -1.94 32.68 -7.65
N ASP A 20 -1.54 32.05 -8.76
CA ASP A 20 -0.29 32.20 -9.51
C ASP A 20 0.87 31.21 -9.28
N GLY A 21 1.42 30.76 -10.43
CA GLY A 21 2.71 30.08 -10.64
C GLY A 21 2.62 28.55 -10.56
N GLU A 22 3.16 27.73 -11.46
CA GLU A 22 4.11 27.95 -12.55
C GLU A 22 4.08 26.70 -13.45
N LEU A 23 4.17 26.90 -14.77
CA LEU A 23 4.36 25.87 -15.79
C LEU A 23 5.85 25.54 -15.88
N VAL A 24 6.23 24.30 -15.55
CA VAL A 24 7.55 23.76 -15.93
C VAL A 24 7.35 22.42 -16.60
N GLY A 25 7.58 22.40 -17.92
CA GLY A 25 7.67 21.20 -18.71
C GLY A 25 8.95 20.42 -18.38
N SER A 26 8.87 19.10 -18.43
CA SER A 26 10.06 18.26 -18.46
C SER A 26 9.82 17.02 -19.32
N ARG A 27 10.68 16.98 -20.33
CA ARG A 27 10.99 15.97 -21.34
C ARG A 27 10.93 14.52 -20.85
N GLY A 28 10.44 13.67 -21.75
CA GLY A 28 10.46 12.23 -21.59
C GLY A 28 11.87 11.66 -21.59
N HIS A 29 12.06 10.67 -20.72
CA HIS A 29 13.18 9.74 -20.75
C HIS A 29 12.61 8.32 -20.80
N GLY A 30 13.15 7.53 -21.73
CA GLY A 30 12.70 6.17 -22.02
C GLY A 30 12.89 5.21 -20.86
N LEU A 31 11.96 4.27 -20.77
CA LEU A 31 11.99 3.13 -19.86
C LEU A 31 13.15 2.18 -20.22
N PRO A 32 14.02 1.79 -19.27
CA PRO A 32 14.92 0.66 -19.47
C PRO A 32 14.16 -0.67 -19.26
N LYS A 33 14.48 -1.66 -20.12
CA LYS A 33 13.98 -3.04 -20.06
C LYS A 33 14.32 -3.73 -18.73
N PRO A 34 13.48 -4.66 -18.23
CA PRO A 34 13.79 -5.44 -17.04
C PRO A 34 14.90 -6.48 -17.34
N SER A 35 15.96 -6.42 -16.53
CA SER A 35 17.05 -7.40 -16.50
C SER A 35 16.60 -8.66 -15.78
N SER A 36 16.80 -9.80 -16.44
CA SER A 36 16.59 -11.15 -15.90
C SER A 36 17.54 -11.39 -14.72
N ALA A 37 16.99 -11.52 -13.50
CA ALA A 37 17.74 -11.90 -12.32
C ALA A 37 17.76 -13.43 -12.19
N ARG A 38 18.97 -13.99 -12.12
CA ARG A 38 19.26 -15.42 -11.92
C ARG A 38 18.98 -15.80 -10.46
N PRO A 39 18.41 -16.99 -10.17
CA PRO A 39 18.21 -17.42 -8.79
C PRO A 39 19.54 -17.74 -8.07
N PRO A 40 19.60 -17.59 -6.73
CA PRO A 40 20.79 -17.85 -5.93
C PRO A 40 21.09 -19.36 -5.82
N PRO A 41 22.37 -19.76 -5.66
CA PRO A 41 22.74 -21.17 -5.53
C PRO A 41 22.39 -21.73 -4.14
N GLU A 42 21.99 -23.00 -4.10
CA GLU A 42 21.71 -23.77 -2.89
C GLU A 42 22.98 -24.01 -2.05
N PRO A 43 22.87 -24.05 -0.70
CA PRO A 43 24.00 -24.38 0.16
C PRO A 43 24.29 -25.88 0.18
N HIS A 44 25.55 -26.24 -0.08
CA HIS A 44 26.06 -27.60 0.03
C HIS A 44 26.13 -28.09 1.50
N PRO A 45 25.98 -29.41 1.74
CA PRO A 45 26.08 -29.99 3.08
C PRO A 45 27.54 -29.98 3.57
N VAL A 46 27.71 -29.60 4.85
CA VAL A 46 29.01 -29.58 5.52
C VAL A 46 29.27 -30.98 6.10
N GLU A 47 30.25 -31.69 5.55
CA GLU A 47 30.76 -32.93 6.13
C GLU A 47 31.70 -32.62 7.31
N CYS A 48 31.35 -33.11 8.50
CA CYS A 48 32.23 -33.08 9.67
C CYS A 48 33.20 -34.25 9.61
N SER A 49 34.44 -34.02 9.17
CA SER A 49 35.51 -35.00 9.32
C SER A 49 36.04 -35.00 10.76
N ALA A 50 35.98 -36.17 11.40
CA ALA A 50 36.64 -36.47 12.66
C ALA A 50 38.17 -36.40 12.46
N GLY A 51 38.85 -35.59 13.27
CA GLY A 51 40.31 -35.50 13.29
C GLY A 51 40.89 -36.47 14.31
N GLU A 52 41.72 -37.38 13.81
CA GLU A 52 42.46 -38.41 14.52
C GLU A 52 43.61 -37.81 15.35
N ASN A 53 43.91 -38.43 16.50
CA ASN A 53 45.13 -38.19 17.29
C ASN A 53 46.39 -38.56 16.50
N PRO A 54 47.50 -37.87 16.76
CA PRO A 54 48.74 -38.62 16.95
C PRO A 54 49.54 -38.17 18.16
N GLU A 55 49.93 -39.16 18.97
CA GLU A 55 51.06 -39.10 19.87
C GLU A 55 52.35 -39.08 19.02
N ASN A 56 53.28 -38.16 19.28
CA ASN A 56 54.69 -38.47 19.08
C ASN A 56 55.61 -37.61 19.94
N ASP A 57 56.57 -38.31 20.54
CA ASP A 57 57.58 -37.91 21.49
C ASP A 57 58.88 -37.53 20.74
N SER A 58 59.60 -36.48 21.16
CA SER A 58 61.05 -36.27 20.98
C SER A 58 61.50 -34.88 21.43
N GLN A 59 62.39 -34.86 22.42
CA GLN A 59 63.23 -33.72 22.85
C GLN A 59 64.47 -33.58 21.96
N ASP A 60 64.88 -32.34 21.64
CA ASP A 60 66.22 -31.76 21.91
C ASP A 60 66.51 -30.50 21.06
N GLY A 61 67.16 -29.51 21.68
CA GLY A 61 68.08 -28.58 20.99
C GLY A 61 67.64 -27.13 20.81
N ASP A 62 68.21 -26.24 21.62
CA ASP A 62 68.22 -24.78 21.53
C ASP A 62 68.62 -24.21 20.16
N ASP A 63 67.94 -23.16 19.67
CA ASP A 63 68.58 -21.91 19.24
C ASP A 63 67.57 -20.75 18.99
N ASP A 64 68.06 -19.55 19.24
CA ASP A 64 67.37 -18.28 19.47
C ASP A 64 66.83 -17.61 18.19
N TYR A 65 65.96 -16.60 18.34
CA TYR A 65 65.47 -15.65 17.30
C TYR A 65 64.25 -15.99 16.43
N TYR A 66 63.07 -16.22 17.04
CA TYR A 66 61.83 -15.58 16.56
C TYR A 66 60.93 -15.20 17.74
N ARG A 67 61.00 -13.93 18.16
CA ARG A 67 60.00 -13.35 19.06
C ARG A 67 58.67 -13.28 18.31
N LEU A 68 57.90 -14.36 18.38
CA LEU A 68 56.55 -14.42 17.82
C LEU A 68 55.74 -13.23 18.37
N PRO A 69 55.00 -12.50 17.52
CA PRO A 69 54.13 -11.44 17.99
C PRO A 69 53.20 -12.04 19.04
N GLN A 70 53.22 -11.50 20.27
CA GLN A 70 52.30 -11.91 21.32
C GLN A 70 50.89 -11.86 20.72
N ALA A 71 50.32 -13.05 20.50
CA ALA A 71 48.96 -13.18 20.03
C ALA A 71 48.11 -12.38 21.00
N ARG A 72 47.53 -11.27 20.53
CA ARG A 72 46.60 -10.47 21.33
C ARG A 72 45.46 -11.42 21.68
N HIS A 73 45.49 -11.92 22.92
CA HIS A 73 44.49 -12.81 23.45
C HIS A 73 43.16 -12.04 23.36
N ARG A 74 42.36 -12.33 22.32
CA ARG A 74 40.96 -11.95 22.34
C ARG A 74 40.34 -12.73 23.50
N PRO A 75 39.71 -12.06 24.47
CA PRO A 75 38.96 -12.76 25.48
C PRO A 75 37.96 -13.68 24.77
N LYS A 76 38.08 -15.00 24.98
CA LYS A 76 37.02 -15.93 24.61
C LYS A 76 35.86 -15.63 25.56
N THR A 77 34.86 -14.91 25.07
CA THR A 77 33.59 -14.80 25.76
C THR A 77 32.96 -16.19 25.76
N ILE A 78 33.04 -16.87 26.90
CA ILE A 78 32.30 -18.12 27.11
C ILE A 78 30.85 -17.69 27.32
N ILE A 79 30.03 -17.87 26.27
CA ILE A 79 28.60 -17.60 26.35
C ILE A 79 27.96 -18.84 26.98
N ASP A 80 27.23 -18.63 28.07
CA ASP A 80 26.37 -19.66 28.65
C ASP A 80 25.11 -19.79 27.78
N TRP A 81 25.18 -20.68 26.79
CA TRP A 81 24.09 -20.93 25.85
C TRP A 81 22.82 -21.42 26.56
N ARG A 82 22.95 -22.14 27.68
CA ARG A 82 21.80 -22.65 28.43
C ARG A 82 21.03 -21.49 29.03
N SER A 83 21.74 -20.59 29.72
CA SER A 83 21.14 -19.39 30.30
C SER A 83 20.50 -18.49 29.23
N GLU A 84 21.13 -18.34 28.06
CA GLU A 84 20.57 -17.57 26.95
C GLU A 84 19.29 -18.20 26.37
N LEU A 85 19.26 -19.53 26.21
CA LEU A 85 18.06 -20.25 25.78
C LEU A 85 16.94 -20.13 26.82
N CYS A 86 17.25 -20.32 28.10
CA CYS A 86 16.26 -20.19 29.17
C CYS A 86 15.67 -18.77 29.20
N ARG A 87 16.52 -17.75 29.04
CA ARG A 87 16.10 -16.34 28.94
C ARG A 87 15.19 -16.09 27.73
N PHE A 88 15.55 -16.63 26.57
CA PHE A 88 14.76 -16.48 25.34
C PHE A 88 13.40 -17.19 25.44
N LEU A 89 13.41 -18.44 25.91
CA LEU A 89 12.24 -19.30 26.07
C LEU A 89 11.38 -18.92 27.29
N ARG A 90 11.88 -18.02 28.14
CA ARG A 90 11.26 -17.59 29.40
C ARG A 90 11.01 -18.76 30.37
N LEU A 91 11.99 -19.65 30.46
CA LEU A 91 11.97 -20.79 31.38
C LEU A 91 12.49 -20.40 32.77
N SER A 92 12.17 -21.20 33.78
CA SER A 92 12.55 -20.98 35.19
C SER A 92 14.04 -21.24 35.43
N HIS A 93 14.50 -21.15 36.70
CA HIS A 93 15.92 -21.11 37.06
C HIS A 93 16.68 -22.44 36.83
N GLU A 94 15.99 -23.58 36.72
CA GLU A 94 16.61 -24.89 36.42
C GLU A 94 15.65 -25.77 35.59
N PRO A 95 15.48 -25.49 34.28
CA PRO A 95 14.68 -26.35 33.42
C PRO A 95 15.46 -27.64 33.13
N SER A 96 14.74 -28.76 32.92
CA SER A 96 15.36 -29.97 32.37
C SER A 96 15.63 -29.78 30.87
N ASP A 97 16.46 -30.65 30.29
CA ASP A 97 16.72 -30.60 28.85
C ASP A 97 15.45 -30.85 28.03
N GLU A 98 14.55 -31.70 28.53
CA GLU A 98 13.23 -31.93 27.90
C GLU A 98 12.35 -30.69 27.93
N ASP A 99 12.33 -29.96 29.05
CA ASP A 99 11.57 -28.69 29.13
C ASP A 99 12.09 -27.65 28.13
N ILE A 100 13.42 -27.64 27.89
CA ILE A 100 14.04 -26.76 26.90
C ILE A 100 13.63 -27.17 25.49
N LEU A 101 13.67 -28.47 25.17
CA LEU A 101 13.30 -28.99 23.86
C LEU A 101 11.83 -28.73 23.54
N GLU A 102 10.92 -29.03 24.48
CA GLU A 102 9.49 -28.75 24.31
C GLU A 102 9.23 -27.24 24.10
N ALA A 103 9.90 -26.39 24.88
CA ALA A 103 9.75 -24.95 24.73
C ALA A 103 10.30 -24.43 23.39
N LEU A 104 11.36 -25.05 22.86
CA LEU A 104 11.90 -24.73 21.53
C LEU A 104 10.90 -25.09 20.44
N GLU A 105 10.35 -26.31 20.43
CA GLU A 105 9.34 -26.74 19.45
C GLU A 105 8.11 -25.83 19.49
N LYS A 106 7.62 -25.52 20.69
CA LYS A 106 6.48 -24.61 20.88
C LYS A 106 6.78 -23.18 20.40
N THR A 107 8.02 -22.71 20.58
CA THR A 107 8.41 -21.37 20.12
C THR A 107 8.59 -21.35 18.61
N GLU A 108 9.12 -22.41 18.02
CA GLU A 108 9.20 -22.59 16.58
C GLU A 108 7.80 -22.58 15.95
N GLU A 109 6.85 -23.34 16.49
CA GLU A 109 5.46 -23.37 16.01
C GLU A 109 4.85 -21.96 16.03
N LYS A 110 5.01 -21.23 17.14
CA LYS A 110 4.54 -19.84 17.26
C LYS A 110 5.20 -18.90 16.25
N LEU A 111 6.49 -19.08 15.98
CA LEU A 111 7.21 -18.27 15.00
C LEU A 111 6.71 -18.54 13.59
N ARG A 112 6.52 -19.82 13.22
CA ARG A 112 5.94 -20.22 11.93
C ARG A 112 4.52 -19.67 11.78
N ASP A 113 3.71 -19.72 12.83
CA ASP A 113 2.37 -19.15 12.82
C ASP A 113 2.37 -17.62 12.68
N ALA A 114 3.27 -16.93 13.38
CA ALA A 114 3.44 -15.49 13.25
C ALA A 114 3.89 -15.09 11.84
N GLU A 115 4.79 -15.85 11.22
CA GLU A 115 5.23 -15.63 9.85
C GLU A 115 4.13 -15.89 8.82
N ARG A 116 3.32 -16.93 9.03
CA ARG A 116 2.12 -17.20 8.22
C ARG A 116 1.11 -16.06 8.33
N LEU A 117 0.83 -15.58 9.55
CA LEU A 117 -0.05 -14.42 9.75
C LEU A 117 0.53 -13.18 9.09
N LYS A 118 1.83 -12.91 9.28
CA LYS A 118 2.50 -11.79 8.65
C LYS A 118 2.30 -11.86 7.14
N SER A 119 2.53 -13.00 6.51
CA SER A 119 2.33 -13.20 5.06
C SER A 119 0.90 -12.92 4.58
N GLN A 120 -0.11 -13.15 5.43
CA GLN A 120 -1.51 -12.82 5.12
C GLN A 120 -1.81 -11.31 5.22
N PHE A 121 -1.08 -10.58 6.07
CA PHE A 121 -1.28 -9.15 6.33
C PHE A 121 -0.15 -8.24 5.80
N SER A 122 0.88 -8.79 5.16
CA SER A 122 2.13 -8.08 4.83
C SER A 122 2.22 -7.53 3.41
N ALA A 123 1.16 -7.56 2.63
CA ALA A 123 1.10 -6.65 1.50
C ALA A 123 0.91 -5.25 2.09
N ASP A 124 2.01 -4.58 2.47
CA ASP A 124 1.98 -3.17 2.85
C ASP A 124 1.24 -2.43 1.73
N PRO A 125 0.00 -1.95 1.99
CA PRO A 125 -0.81 -1.41 0.92
C PRO A 125 -0.29 -0.05 0.44
N GLY A 126 0.78 0.46 1.07
CA GLY A 126 1.35 1.76 0.84
C GLY A 126 0.62 2.83 1.66
N PRO A 127 0.98 4.11 1.47
CA PRO A 127 0.42 5.20 2.25
C PRO A 127 -1.09 5.33 2.04
N SER A 128 -1.80 5.63 3.12
CA SER A 128 -3.24 5.92 3.11
C SER A 128 -3.57 7.03 2.12
N ARG A 129 -4.54 6.77 1.24
CA ARG A 129 -5.01 7.71 0.21
C ARG A 129 -6.54 7.82 0.23
N TYR A 130 -7.03 8.89 -0.38
CA TYR A 130 -8.44 8.99 -0.75
C TYR A 130 -8.63 8.50 -2.19
N GLN A 131 -9.85 8.04 -2.50
CA GLN A 131 -10.25 7.71 -3.86
C GLN A 131 -11.47 8.53 -4.25
N VAL A 132 -11.39 9.25 -5.37
CA VAL A 132 -12.57 9.92 -5.95
C VAL A 132 -13.36 8.90 -6.76
N VAL A 133 -14.65 8.83 -6.53
CA VAL A 133 -15.58 8.01 -7.31
C VAL A 133 -16.68 8.89 -7.88
N TYR A 134 -17.10 8.59 -9.10
CA TYR A 134 -18.04 9.40 -9.85
C TYR A 134 -19.36 8.67 -10.03
N THR A 135 -20.48 9.37 -9.91
CA THR A 135 -21.81 8.89 -10.30
C THR A 135 -22.35 9.76 -11.42
N ILE A 136 -23.12 9.15 -12.33
CA ILE A 136 -23.76 9.86 -13.43
C ILE A 136 -25.27 9.70 -13.28
N GLY A 137 -25.95 10.82 -13.06
CA GLY A 137 -27.40 10.88 -13.10
C GLY A 137 -27.92 11.37 -14.45
N CYS A 138 -28.51 10.48 -15.23
CA CYS A 138 -29.16 10.85 -16.48
C CYS A 138 -30.66 11.06 -16.26
N ARG A 139 -31.15 12.30 -16.44
CA ARG A 139 -32.56 12.62 -16.19
C ARG A 139 -33.55 11.93 -17.13
N LEU A 140 -33.07 11.40 -18.25
CA LEU A 140 -33.88 10.64 -19.22
C LEU A 140 -33.74 9.13 -19.06
N ALA A 141 -32.76 8.66 -18.30
CA ALA A 141 -32.60 7.25 -17.98
C ALA A 141 -33.51 6.88 -16.80
N PRO A 142 -33.94 5.61 -16.69
CA PRO A 142 -34.62 5.14 -15.50
C PRO A 142 -33.71 5.30 -14.27
N ALA A 143 -34.31 5.58 -13.11
CA ALA A 143 -33.62 5.87 -11.85
C ALA A 143 -32.59 4.79 -11.42
N LYS A 144 -32.69 3.56 -11.93
CA LYS A 144 -31.77 2.45 -11.63
C LYS A 144 -30.36 2.63 -12.22
N ASP A 145 -30.18 3.45 -13.26
CA ASP A 145 -28.86 3.67 -13.86
C ASP A 145 -27.96 4.62 -13.02
N HIS A 146 -28.50 5.22 -11.97
CA HIS A 146 -27.82 6.20 -11.12
C HIS A 146 -26.90 5.58 -10.05
N GLU A 147 -26.88 4.24 -9.94
CA GLU A 147 -26.18 3.54 -8.86
C GLU A 147 -24.75 3.12 -9.24
N THR A 148 -24.36 3.26 -10.51
CA THR A 148 -23.02 2.86 -10.97
C THR A 148 -21.98 3.89 -10.56
N LEU A 149 -20.92 3.40 -9.90
CA LEU A 149 -19.74 4.19 -9.54
C LEU A 149 -18.65 4.03 -10.60
N TYR A 150 -17.97 5.11 -10.95
CA TYR A 150 -16.88 5.14 -11.93
C TYR A 150 -15.59 5.66 -11.29
N LEU A 151 -14.45 5.12 -11.72
CA LEU A 151 -13.13 5.57 -11.25
C LEU A 151 -12.61 6.78 -12.02
N ASP A 152 -13.00 6.90 -13.29
CA ASP A 152 -12.57 8.01 -14.14
C ASP A 152 -13.65 9.10 -14.21
N THR A 153 -13.22 10.34 -14.44
CA THR A 153 -14.12 11.47 -14.57
C THR A 153 -15.05 11.28 -15.78
N PRO A 154 -16.37 11.48 -15.64
CA PRO A 154 -17.31 11.41 -16.75
C PRO A 154 -17.01 12.43 -17.85
N TRP A 155 -17.31 12.08 -19.11
CA TRP A 155 -17.13 12.97 -20.26
C TRP A 155 -18.40 13.05 -21.12
N PRO A 156 -18.64 14.19 -21.79
CA PRO A 156 -19.76 14.33 -22.71
C PRO A 156 -19.54 13.49 -23.97
N VAL A 157 -20.64 12.97 -24.51
CA VAL A 157 -20.68 12.27 -25.79
C VAL A 157 -21.80 12.84 -26.66
N ASP A 158 -21.61 12.76 -27.97
CA ASP A 158 -22.59 13.22 -28.97
C ASP A 158 -23.81 12.30 -29.10
N SER A 159 -24.23 11.68 -27.99
CA SER A 159 -25.44 10.87 -27.91
C SER A 159 -26.44 11.55 -26.96
N GLY A 160 -27.72 11.25 -27.12
CA GLY A 160 -28.78 11.85 -26.32
C GLY A 160 -29.10 13.30 -26.69
N PRO A 161 -30.09 13.92 -26.02
CA PRO A 161 -30.54 15.25 -26.38
C PRO A 161 -29.49 16.31 -26.09
N TYR A 162 -29.38 17.26 -27.01
CA TYR A 162 -28.48 18.42 -26.95
C TYR A 162 -26.98 18.06 -26.84
N HIS A 163 -26.58 16.85 -27.28
CA HIS A 163 -25.19 16.36 -27.20
C HIS A 163 -24.58 16.48 -25.79
N SER A 164 -25.45 16.35 -24.77
CA SER A 164 -25.10 16.63 -23.38
C SER A 164 -25.05 15.38 -22.50
N HIS A 165 -25.20 14.20 -23.09
CA HIS A 165 -25.16 12.95 -22.31
C HIS A 165 -23.74 12.66 -21.85
N LEU A 166 -23.61 12.22 -20.60
CA LEU A 166 -22.32 11.85 -20.02
C LEU A 166 -22.14 10.34 -20.03
N ARG A 167 -20.91 9.89 -20.30
CA ARG A 167 -20.47 8.51 -20.09
C ARG A 167 -19.36 8.46 -19.06
N GLY A 168 -19.24 7.32 -18.39
CA GLY A 168 -18.14 7.00 -17.48
C GLY A 168 -17.38 5.76 -17.94
N SER A 169 -16.12 5.64 -17.54
CA SER A 169 -15.28 4.45 -17.71
C SER A 169 -14.91 3.84 -16.37
N ARG A 170 -14.48 2.57 -16.42
CA ARG A 170 -14.00 1.81 -15.27
C ARG A 170 -15.04 1.80 -14.14
N ALA A 171 -16.21 1.27 -14.49
CA ALA A 171 -17.30 1.04 -13.55
C ALA A 171 -16.84 0.09 -12.43
N ILE A 172 -17.15 0.45 -11.19
CA ILE A 172 -16.97 -0.38 -10.01
C ILE A 172 -18.22 -1.26 -9.91
N THR A 173 -18.09 -2.52 -10.32
CA THR A 173 -19.21 -3.48 -10.29
C THR A 173 -19.54 -3.97 -8.88
N ASN A 174 -18.53 -4.04 -8.02
CA ASN A 174 -18.67 -4.39 -6.60
C ASN A 174 -17.72 -3.52 -5.78
N LEU A 175 -18.30 -2.67 -4.93
CA LEU A 175 -17.54 -1.72 -4.12
C LEU A 175 -16.75 -2.41 -3.02
N GLU A 176 -17.30 -3.46 -2.40
CA GLU A 176 -16.65 -4.22 -1.33
C GLU A 176 -15.38 -4.90 -1.84
N LEU A 177 -15.48 -5.62 -2.96
CA LEU A 177 -14.33 -6.25 -3.61
C LEU A 177 -13.28 -5.23 -4.08
N TYR A 178 -13.72 -4.04 -4.50
CA TYR A 178 -12.79 -2.96 -4.85
C TYR A 178 -11.98 -2.51 -3.62
N LEU A 179 -12.62 -2.34 -2.46
CA LEU A 179 -11.97 -1.92 -1.22
C LEU A 179 -11.04 -3.01 -0.67
N GLU A 180 -11.43 -4.29 -0.74
CA GLU A 180 -10.57 -5.42 -0.35
C GLU A 180 -9.24 -5.44 -1.12
N ARG A 181 -9.29 -5.10 -2.42
CA ARG A 181 -8.12 -5.04 -3.30
C ARG A 181 -7.33 -3.74 -3.18
N ASN A 182 -7.89 -2.71 -2.57
CA ASN A 182 -7.30 -1.37 -2.44
C ASN A 182 -7.25 -0.96 -0.97
N GLN A 183 -6.55 -1.74 -0.14
CA GLN A 183 -6.51 -1.55 1.32
C GLN A 183 -5.87 -0.22 1.75
N ASN A 184 -5.19 0.50 0.85
CA ASN A 184 -4.68 1.85 1.12
C ASN A 184 -5.73 2.95 0.97
N VAL A 185 -6.95 2.65 0.51
CA VAL A 185 -8.03 3.62 0.41
C VAL A 185 -8.71 3.77 1.77
N SER A 186 -8.50 4.91 2.43
CA SER A 186 -9.10 5.16 3.75
C SER A 186 -10.51 5.73 3.69
N PHE A 187 -10.83 6.47 2.62
CA PHE A 187 -12.18 7.00 2.38
C PHE A 187 -12.42 7.30 0.91
N LEU A 188 -13.71 7.37 0.55
CA LEU A 188 -14.18 7.70 -0.79
C LEU A 188 -14.70 9.13 -0.83
N VAL A 189 -14.36 9.85 -1.91
CA VAL A 189 -14.92 11.17 -2.23
C VAL A 189 -15.89 10.99 -3.39
N TYR A 190 -17.18 11.08 -3.11
CA TYR A 190 -18.22 10.97 -4.11
C TYR A 190 -18.38 12.29 -4.87
N ARG A 191 -18.41 12.21 -6.20
CA ARG A 191 -18.74 13.33 -7.09
C ARG A 191 -19.88 12.93 -8.00
N GLU A 192 -21.00 13.63 -7.86
CA GLU A 192 -22.18 13.42 -8.67
C GLU A 192 -22.20 14.35 -9.88
N TYR A 193 -22.38 13.77 -11.05
CA TYR A 193 -22.59 14.48 -12.30
C TYR A 193 -24.00 14.21 -12.79
N SER A 194 -24.58 15.18 -13.48
CA SER A 194 -25.93 15.03 -14.03
C SER A 194 -26.02 15.56 -15.45
N CYS A 195 -26.81 14.88 -16.28
CA CYS A 195 -26.92 15.15 -17.70
C CYS A 195 -28.36 15.06 -18.23
N CYS A 196 -28.55 15.47 -19.49
CA CYS A 196 -29.83 15.47 -20.19
C CYS A 196 -30.90 16.36 -19.54
N TYR A 197 -30.49 17.47 -18.91
CA TYR A 197 -31.44 18.51 -18.49
C TYR A 197 -32.08 19.13 -19.73
N ARG A 198 -33.41 19.23 -19.76
CA ARG A 198 -34.08 20.06 -20.76
C ARG A 198 -33.62 21.49 -20.55
N THR A 199 -32.97 22.09 -21.53
CA THR A 199 -32.78 23.54 -21.57
C THR A 199 -34.16 24.20 -21.49
N ILE A 200 -34.38 25.00 -20.45
CA ILE A 200 -35.37 26.08 -20.52
C ILE A 200 -34.85 26.95 -21.65
N LYS A 201 -35.56 26.96 -22.78
CA LYS A 201 -35.25 27.89 -23.87
C LYS A 201 -35.42 29.29 -23.32
N TRP A 202 -34.33 30.01 -23.09
CA TRP A 202 -34.41 31.46 -23.09
C TRP A 202 -34.69 31.84 -24.54
N GLN A 203 -35.96 32.05 -24.86
CA GLN A 203 -36.32 32.76 -26.09
C GLN A 203 -35.69 34.13 -25.98
N GLU A 204 -34.58 34.34 -26.69
CA GLU A 204 -34.16 35.66 -27.11
C GLU A 204 -35.32 36.23 -27.93
N ASN A 205 -36.11 37.10 -27.29
CA ASN A 205 -36.90 38.10 -27.98
C ASN A 205 -35.90 39.02 -28.70
N SER A 206 -35.53 38.66 -29.90
CA SER A 206 -34.90 39.55 -30.86
C SER A 206 -35.65 39.42 -32.16
N ASP A 207 -36.87 39.97 -32.17
CA ASP A 207 -37.57 40.28 -33.40
C ASP A 207 -38.05 41.74 -33.33
N SER A 208 -37.28 42.58 -34.04
CA SER A 208 -37.78 43.53 -35.02
C SER A 208 -38.51 44.79 -34.52
N GLN A 209 -37.73 45.83 -34.20
CA GLN A 209 -38.11 47.21 -34.48
C GLN A 209 -37.07 47.84 -35.42
N GLN A 210 -37.35 47.76 -36.71
CA GLN A 210 -36.75 48.59 -37.75
C GLN A 210 -37.71 49.78 -37.95
N PRO A 211 -37.33 51.02 -37.62
CA PRO A 211 -38.01 52.18 -38.16
C PRO A 211 -37.42 52.46 -39.54
N ASP A 212 -38.21 52.18 -40.58
CA ASP A 212 -37.92 52.67 -41.92
C ASP A 212 -37.95 54.20 -41.90
N ALA A 213 -36.85 54.78 -42.38
CA ALA A 213 -36.76 56.17 -42.81
C ALA A 213 -37.16 56.26 -44.29
N GLU A 214 -37.45 57.48 -44.73
CA GLU A 214 -37.83 57.96 -46.08
C GLU A 214 -39.36 58.01 -46.29
N GLU A 215 -39.99 59.15 -46.59
CA GLU A 215 -39.53 60.37 -47.28
C GLU A 215 -40.27 61.63 -46.76
#